data_AF-A0A141RI32-F1
#
_entry.id   AF-A0A141RI32-F1
#
_cell.length_a   1.000
_cell.length_b   1.000
_cell.length_c   1.000
_cell.angle_alpha   90.00
_cell.angle_beta   90.00
_cell.angle_gamma   90.00
#
_symmetry.space_group_name_H-M   'P 1'
#
loop_
_entity.id
_entity.type
_entity.pdbx_description
1 polymer ?
#
loop_
_entity_poly.entity_id
_entity_poly.type
_entity_poly.pdbx_seq_one_letter_code
_entity_poly.pdbx_strand_id
1 'polypeptide(L)' 'MKNTSDLFNEIIPLGRLIHMVNQKKDRLLNEYLSPLDITAAQFKVLCSI' A
#
# COMPACT_ATOMS: atom_id res chain seq x y z
N MET A 1 -3.12 21.86 -24.26
CA MET A 1 -2.01 21.14 -23.58
C MET A 1 -2.66 20.10 -22.69
N LYS A 2 -2.49 18.80 -22.96
CA LYS A 2 -2.97 17.76 -22.03
C LYS A 2 -2.15 17.87 -20.75
N ASN A 3 -2.80 17.95 -19.60
CA ASN A 3 -2.11 18.04 -18.32
C ASN A 3 -1.32 16.74 -18.11
N THR A 4 -0.10 16.82 -17.56
CA THR A 4 0.75 15.65 -17.30
C THR A 4 0.08 14.60 -16.41
N SER A 5 -0.88 15.02 -15.59
CA SER A 5 -1.77 14.16 -14.80
C SER A 5 -2.64 13.23 -15.64
N ASP A 6 -3.13 13.69 -16.79
CA ASP A 6 -4.00 12.89 -17.67
C ASP A 6 -3.19 11.80 -18.37
N LEU A 7 -1.93 12.09 -18.70
CA LEU A 7 -1.01 11.11 -19.26
C LEU A 7 -0.64 10.03 -18.23
N PHE A 8 -0.47 10.39 -16.96
CA PHE A 8 -0.19 9.44 -15.88
C PHE A 8 -1.36 8.48 -15.64
N ASN A 9 -2.59 8.99 -15.73
CA ASN A 9 -3.82 8.21 -15.61
C ASN A 9 -4.11 7.35 -16.86
N GLU A 10 -3.71 7.79 -18.06
CA GLU A 10 -3.77 6.99 -19.29
C GLU A 10 -2.69 5.87 -19.32
N ILE A 11 -1.52 6.10 -18.73
CA ILE A 11 -0.35 5.19 -18.80
C ILE A 11 -0.30 4.17 -17.66
N ILE A 12 -0.79 4.52 -16.46
CA ILE A 12 -0.70 3.64 -15.31
C ILE A 12 -2.03 2.90 -15.13
N PRO A 13 -2.07 1.58 -15.38
CA PRO A 13 -3.28 0.80 -15.18
C PRO A 13 -3.70 0.84 -13.71
N LEU A 14 -5.00 0.87 -13.45
CA LEU A 14 -5.56 0.87 -12.10
C LEU A 14 -4.96 -0.24 -11.20
N GLY A 15 -4.71 -1.43 -11.75
CA GLY A 15 -4.08 -2.52 -11.01
C GLY A 15 -2.69 -2.17 -10.46
N ARG A 16 -1.90 -1.35 -11.17
CA ARG A 16 -0.60 -0.87 -10.70
C ARG A 16 -0.76 0.13 -9.55
N LEU A 17 -1.75 1.02 -9.62
CA LEU A 17 -2.06 1.95 -8.52
C LEU A 17 -2.50 1.19 -7.26
N ILE A 18 -3.40 0.22 -7.40
CA ILE A 18 -3.85 -0.64 -6.29
C ILE A 18 -2.65 -1.35 -5.66
N HIS A 19 -1.78 -1.93 -6.49
CA HIS A 19 -0.59 -2.61 -6.00
C HIS A 19 0.36 -1.66 -5.25
N MET A 20 0.65 -0.48 -5.82
CA MET A 20 1.54 0.52 -5.20
C MET A 20 0.99 1.02 -3.85
N VAL A 21 -0.33 1.29 -3.78
CA VAL A 21 -0.98 1.73 -2.54
C VAL A 21 -0.98 0.61 -1.50
N ASN A 22 -1.27 -0.64 -1.89
CA ASN A 22 -1.19 -1.78 -0.98
C ASN A 22 0.23 -1.99 -0.44
N GLN A 23 1.23 -1.90 -1.30
CA GLN A 23 2.63 -2.02 -0.92
C GLN A 23 3.03 -0.92 0.09
N LYS A 24 2.64 0.34 -0.17
CA LYS A 24 2.90 1.44 0.76
C LYS A 24 2.18 1.24 2.09
N LYS A 25 0.91 0.81 2.07
CA LYS A 25 0.12 0.50 3.26
C LYS A 25 0.80 -0.59 4.11
N ASP A 26 1.26 -1.68 3.50
CA ASP A 26 1.95 -2.75 4.22
C ASP A 26 3.31 -2.31 4.78
N ARG A 27 4.06 -1.47 4.06
CA ARG A 27 5.31 -0.88 4.58
C ARG A 27 5.06 -0.03 5.81
N LEU A 28 4.14 0.93 5.72
CA LEU A 28 3.80 1.82 6.85
C LEU A 28 3.29 1.02 8.06
N LEU A 29 2.44 0.01 7.82
CA LEU A 29 1.93 -0.83 8.89
C LEU A 29 3.08 -1.56 9.62
N ASN A 30 4.08 -2.08 8.91
CA ASN A 30 5.25 -2.68 9.55
C ASN A 30 6.11 -1.64 10.30
N GLU A 31 6.27 -0.43 9.77
CA GLU A 31 7.00 0.65 10.46
C GLU A 31 6.32 1.01 11.79
N TYR A 32 4.98 1.10 11.84
CA TYR A 32 4.23 1.36 13.07
C TYR A 32 4.26 0.21 14.07
N LEU A 33 4.33 -1.04 13.61
CA LEU A 33 4.36 -2.22 14.46
C LEU A 33 5.77 -2.61 14.92
N SER A 34 6.81 -2.05 14.30
CA SER A 34 8.21 -2.35 14.63
C SER A 34 8.56 -2.22 16.12
N PRO A 35 8.04 -1.23 16.90
CA PRO A 35 8.33 -1.14 18.33
C PRO A 35 7.67 -2.23 19.18
N LEU A 36 6.69 -2.94 18.64
CA LEU A 36 5.90 -3.97 19.32
C LEU A 36 6.41 -5.39 19.03
N ASP A 37 7.50 -5.53 18.27
CA ASP A 37 8.09 -6.81 17.84
C ASP A 37 7.08 -7.77 17.21
N ILE A 38 6.14 -7.21 16.43
CA ILE A 38 5.13 -7.96 15.68
C ILE A 38 5.11 -7.53 14.22
N THR A 39 4.96 -8.50 13.32
CA THR A 39 4.82 -8.22 11.89
C THR A 39 3.38 -7.83 11.54
N ALA A 40 3.21 -7.05 10.46
CA ALA A 40 1.89 -6.75 9.91
C ALA A 40 1.06 -8.01 9.57
N ALA A 41 1.72 -9.12 9.19
CA ALA A 41 1.03 -10.37 8.87
C ALA A 41 0.46 -11.04 10.13
N GLN A 42 1.26 -11.16 11.19
CA GLN A 42 0.80 -11.68 12.48
C GLN A 42 -0.33 -10.82 13.05
N PHE A 43 -0.19 -9.50 12.99
CA PHE A 43 -1.23 -8.57 13.43
C PHE A 43 -2.56 -8.76 12.68
N LYS A 44 -2.53 -8.92 11.34
CA LYS A 44 -3.75 -9.20 10.55
C LYS A 44 -4.45 -10.48 10.97
N VAL A 45 -3.69 -11.55 11.26
CA VAL A 45 -4.26 -12.82 11.76
C VAL A 45 -4.98 -12.57 13.08
N LEU A 46 -4.35 -11.88 14.03
CA LEU A 46 -4.96 -11.57 15.33
C LEU A 46 -6.24 -10.73 15.20
N CYS A 47 -6.30 -9.77 14.25
CA CYS A 47 -7.51 -8.98 14.00
C CYS A 47 -8.66 -9.76 13.34
N SER A 48 -8.38 -10.93 12.77
CA SER A 48 -9.37 -11.73 12.03
C SER A 48 -9.96 -12.87 12.87
N ILE A 49 -9.50 -13.02 14.11
CA ILE A 49 -10.02 -13.93 15.13
C ILE A 49 -11.15 -13.23 15.89
#